data_AF-A0ABD2Z9Y8-F1
#
_entry.id   AF-A0ABD2Z9Y8-F1
#
_cell.length_a   1.000
_cell.length_b   1.000
_cell.length_c   1.000
_cell.angle_alpha   90.00
_cell.angle_beta   90.00
_cell.angle_gamma   90.00
#
_symmetry.space_group_name_H-M   'P 1'
#
loop_
_entity.id
_entity.type
_entity.pdbx_description
1 polymer ?
#
loop_
_entity_poly.entity_id
_entity_poly.type
_entity_poly.pdbx_seq_one_letter_code
_entity_poly.pdbx_strand_id
1 'polypeptide(L)'
;MFDSSCLDLTFSIDSDEVIGNSDENFLRCLIMNASFSTLQTVVGDLMGSTAINRLKKQLSELEMTVLPLQNLWANEVYHSDPLIQSRLIIQGLVNS
;
A
#
# COMPACT_ATOMS: atom_id res chain seq x y z
N MET A 1 -17.67 -10.44 0.98
CA MET A 1 -17.45 -9.01 1.21
C MET A 1 -16.25 -8.64 0.36
N PHE A 2 -16.46 -8.03 -0.79
CA PHE A 2 -15.36 -7.68 -1.70
C PHE A 2 -14.65 -6.46 -1.13
N ASP A 3 -13.34 -6.57 -0.94
CA ASP A 3 -12.50 -5.46 -0.53
C ASP A 3 -12.39 -4.49 -1.72
N SER A 4 -13.13 -3.38 -1.66
CA SER A 4 -13.19 -2.35 -2.71
C SER A 4 -11.88 -1.56 -2.89
N SER A 5 -10.82 -1.90 -2.16
CA SER A 5 -9.53 -1.19 -2.19
C SER A 5 -8.64 -1.52 -3.41
N CYS A 6 -8.93 -2.60 -4.14
CA CYS A 6 -8.22 -2.97 -5.38
C CYS A 6 -9.21 -3.10 -6.55
N LEU A 7 -9.74 -1.97 -7.04
CA LEU A 7 -10.37 -1.95 -8.35
C LEU A 7 -9.27 -1.77 -9.41
N ASP A 8 -8.87 -2.88 -10.04
CA ASP A 8 -8.05 -2.83 -11.25
C ASP A 8 -8.86 -2.10 -12.34
N LEU A 9 -8.44 -0.88 -12.66
CA LEU A 9 -9.04 -0.09 -13.73
C LEU A 9 -8.69 -0.74 -15.08
N THR A 10 -9.61 -1.52 -15.64
CA THR A 10 -9.48 -2.08 -16.98
C THR A 10 -10.03 -1.10 -18.00
N PHE A 11 -9.16 -0.56 -18.86
CA PHE A 11 -9.55 0.28 -20.00
C PHE A 11 -9.40 -0.53 -21.29
N SER A 12 -10.45 -0.54 -22.12
CA SER A 12 -10.39 -1.04 -23.48
C SER A 12 -10.68 0.14 -24.39
N ILE A 13 -9.74 0.45 -25.28
CA ILE A 13 -9.87 1.49 -26.30
C ILE A 13 -9.83 0.77 -27.65
N ASP A 14 -10.83 1.02 -28.50
CA ASP A 14 -10.82 0.52 -29.89
C ASP A 14 -9.64 1.15 -30.64
N SER A 15 -8.98 0.40 -31.52
CA SER A 15 -7.66 0.75 -32.08
C SER A 15 -7.60 2.07 -32.86
N ASP A 16 -8.75 2.69 -33.15
CA ASP A 16 -8.88 3.90 -33.97
C ASP A 16 -9.30 5.15 -33.18
N GLU A 17 -9.58 5.06 -31.87
CA GLU A 17 -9.88 6.23 -31.03
C GLU A 17 -8.63 6.79 -30.34
N VAL A 18 -8.23 8.00 -30.74
CA VAL A 18 -7.18 8.75 -30.06
C VAL A 18 -7.75 9.32 -28.76
N ILE A 19 -7.13 9.00 -27.63
CA ILE A 19 -7.45 9.55 -26.30
C ILE A 19 -7.51 11.08 -26.41
N GLY A 20 -8.69 11.65 -26.20
CA GLY A 20 -8.86 13.10 -26.20
C GLY A 20 -8.26 13.73 -24.95
N ASN A 21 -8.00 15.03 -24.98
CA ASN A 21 -7.52 15.78 -23.80
C ASN A 21 -8.47 15.65 -22.59
N SER A 22 -9.77 15.44 -22.80
CA SER A 22 -10.73 15.16 -21.74
C SER A 22 -10.48 13.82 -21.05
N ASP A 23 -10.14 12.80 -21.83
CA ASP A 23 -9.96 11.43 -21.37
C ASP A 23 -8.62 11.29 -20.63
N GLU A 24 -7.58 11.98 -21.12
CA GLU A 24 -6.31 12.12 -20.43
C GLU A 24 -6.48 12.83 -19.07
N ASN A 25 -7.23 13.94 -19.02
CA ASN A 25 -7.50 14.64 -17.77
C ASN A 25 -8.32 13.78 -16.79
N PHE A 26 -9.28 13.01 -17.29
CA PHE A 26 -10.07 12.08 -16.49
C PHE A 26 -9.19 10.94 -15.92
N LEU A 27 -8.34 10.32 -16.75
CA LEU A 27 -7.35 9.33 -16.32
C LEU A 27 -6.39 9.91 -15.27
N ARG A 28 -5.90 11.13 -15.47
CA ARG A 28 -5.03 11.82 -14.52
C ARG A 28 -5.74 12.05 -13.18
N CYS A 29 -7.00 12.49 -13.20
CA CYS A 29 -7.83 12.64 -12.00
C CYS A 29 -8.09 11.31 -11.29
N LEU A 30 -8.35 10.22 -12.02
CA LEU A 30 -8.53 8.89 -11.45
C LEU A 30 -7.24 8.38 -10.79
N ILE A 31 -6.10 8.47 -11.48
CA ILE A 31 -4.80 8.05 -10.95
C ILE A 31 -4.44 8.89 -9.72
N MET A 32 -4.63 10.21 -9.79
CA MET A 32 -4.46 11.11 -8.65
C MET A 32 -5.35 10.66 -7.49
N ASN A 33 -6.66 10.53 -7.66
CA ASN A 33 -7.57 10.14 -6.58
C ASN A 33 -7.27 8.75 -6.00
N ALA A 34 -6.86 7.78 -6.81
CA ALA A 34 -6.45 6.46 -6.35
C ALA A 34 -5.13 6.51 -5.56
N SER A 35 -4.19 7.33 -6.01
CA SER A 35 -2.90 7.58 -5.33
C SER A 35 -3.04 8.43 -4.07
N PHE A 36 -4.10 9.23 -3.98
CA PHE A 36 -4.54 9.99 -2.81
C PHE A 36 -5.52 9.21 -1.93
N SER A 37 -5.72 7.91 -2.17
CA SER A 37 -6.27 7.05 -1.11
C SER A 37 -5.45 7.28 0.15
N THR A 38 -6.12 7.33 1.30
CA THR A 38 -5.57 7.70 2.61
C THR A 38 -4.36 6.80 2.90
N LEU A 39 -3.17 7.21 2.46
CA LEU A 39 -1.94 6.48 2.73
C LEU A 39 -1.77 6.52 4.24
N GLN A 40 -1.83 5.35 4.86
CA GLN A 40 -1.59 5.20 6.28
C GLN A 40 -0.17 4.71 6.45
N THR A 41 0.65 5.51 7.12
CA THR A 41 1.97 5.02 7.51
C THR A 41 1.82 4.30 8.84
N VAL A 42 2.24 3.03 8.84
CA VAL A 42 2.32 2.22 10.04
C VAL A 42 3.76 2.27 10.54
N VAL A 43 3.94 2.80 11.75
CA VAL A 43 5.22 2.73 12.46
C VAL A 43 5.21 1.46 13.29
N GLY A 44 6.29 0.70 13.21
CA GLY A 44 6.41 -0.50 14.02
C GLY A 44 7.83 -0.85 14.41
N ASP A 45 7.93 -1.56 15.51
CA ASP A 45 9.18 -2.06 16.06
C ASP A 45 9.30 -3.57 15.85
N LEU A 46 10.54 -4.05 15.76
CA LEU A 46 10.80 -5.49 15.68
C LEU A 46 10.28 -6.20 16.93
N MET A 47 9.49 -7.24 16.72
CA MET A 47 9.00 -8.07 17.80
C MET A 47 10.16 -8.82 18.47
N GLY A 48 10.26 -8.74 19.80
CA GLY A 48 11.27 -9.47 20.56
C GLY A 48 11.09 -11.00 20.48
N SER A 49 12.18 -11.74 20.67
CA SER A 49 12.21 -13.21 20.54
C SER A 49 11.20 -13.93 21.44
N THR A 50 10.97 -13.46 22.66
CA THR A 50 9.96 -14.01 23.57
C THR A 50 8.55 -13.89 23.00
N ALA A 51 8.22 -12.74 22.43
CA ALA A 51 6.92 -12.50 21.80
C ALA A 51 6.75 -13.34 20.53
N ILE A 52 7.79 -13.47 19.71
CA ILE A 52 7.80 -14.35 18.53
C ILE A 52 7.53 -15.80 18.93
N ASN A 53 8.16 -16.30 20.01
CA ASN A 53 7.95 -17.66 20.46
C ASN A 53 6.51 -17.91 20.94
N ARG A 54 5.92 -16.92 21.63
CA ARG A 54 4.50 -16.99 22.03
C ARG A 54 3.59 -17.00 20.80
N LEU A 55 3.84 -16.15 19.82
CA LEU A 55 3.09 -16.08 18.57
C LEU A 55 3.15 -17.42 17.81
N LYS A 56 4.34 -18.01 17.67
CA LYS A 56 4.53 -19.33 17.04
C LYS A 56 3.69 -20.42 17.70
N LYS A 57 3.65 -20.44 19.05
CA LYS A 57 2.83 -21.40 19.79
C LYS A 57 1.34 -21.23 19.47
N GLN A 58 0.84 -20.00 19.51
CA GLN A 58 -0.57 -19.71 19.24
C GLN A 58 -0.97 -20.03 17.79
N LEU A 59 -0.11 -19.71 16.82
CA LEU A 59 -0.36 -20.04 15.42
C LEU A 59 -0.34 -21.56 15.17
N SER A 60 0.54 -22.29 15.86
CA SER A 60 0.55 -23.75 15.80
C SER A 60 -0.73 -24.38 16.37
N GLU A 61 -1.32 -23.81 17.43
CA GLU A 61 -2.60 -24.25 17.99
C GLU A 61 -3.77 -23.99 17.01
N LEU A 62 -3.62 -23.02 16.13
CA LEU A 62 -4.60 -22.65 15.08
C LEU A 62 -4.32 -23.35 13.74
N GLU A 63 -3.37 -24.30 13.68
CA GLU A 63 -2.91 -24.96 12.45
C GLU A 63 -2.45 -23.98 11.36
N MET A 64 -2.03 -22.78 11.75
CA MET A 64 -1.53 -21.73 10.86
C MET A 64 -0.01 -21.77 10.76
N THR A 65 0.51 -21.61 9.54
CA THR A 65 1.95 -21.54 9.28
C THR A 65 2.48 -20.14 9.53
N VAL A 66 3.59 -20.05 10.26
CA VAL A 66 4.32 -18.79 10.42
C VAL A 66 5.14 -18.57 9.15
N LEU A 67 4.78 -17.54 8.38
CA LEU A 67 5.56 -17.12 7.23
C LEU A 67 6.96 -16.66 7.69
N PRO A 68 8.01 -16.86 6.88
CA PRO A 68 9.38 -16.45 7.20
C PRO A 68 9.58 -14.93 7.03
N LEU A 69 8.63 -14.14 7.53
CA LEU A 69 8.65 -12.69 7.54
C LEU A 69 9.05 -12.18 8.92
N GLN A 70 9.70 -11.01 8.97
CA GLN A 70 9.98 -10.37 10.25
C GLN A 70 8.66 -9.94 10.90
N ASN A 71 8.48 -10.31 12.17
CA ASN A 71 7.28 -9.95 12.93
C ASN A 71 7.50 -8.56 13.53
N LEU A 72 6.55 -7.65 13.30
CA LEU A 72 6.59 -6.27 13.78
C LEU A 72 5.41 -6.01 14.71
N TRP A 73 5.63 -5.19 15.74
CA TRP A 73 4.56 -4.55 16.49
C TRP A 73 4.18 -3.26 15.78
N ALA A 74 2.92 -3.10 15.38
CA ALA A 74 2.42 -1.81 14.94
C ALA A 74 2.21 -0.93 16.18
N ASN A 75 2.95 0.16 16.28
CA ASN A 75 2.88 1.10 17.41
C ASN A 75 1.93 2.26 17.09
N GLU A 76 2.02 2.79 15.87
CA GLU A 76 1.27 3.97 15.45
C GLU A 76 0.81 3.84 14.01
N VAL A 77 -0.36 4.39 13.73
CA VAL A 77 -0.90 4.52 12.38
C VAL A 77 -1.28 5.98 12.20
N TYR A 78 -0.66 6.67 11.26
CA TYR A 78 -0.99 8.07 10.96
C TYR A 78 -1.35 8.26 9.50
N HIS A 79 -2.20 9.27 9.26
CA HIS A 79 -2.50 9.71 7.92
C HIS A 79 -1.28 10.41 7.34
N SER A 80 -0.75 9.85 6.26
CA SER A 80 0.36 10.43 5.51
C SER A 80 -0.17 11.38 4.45
N ASP A 81 0.36 12.60 4.44
CA ASP A 81 0.17 13.54 3.34
C ASP A 81 0.87 12.98 2.09
N PRO A 82 0.11 12.62 1.04
CA PRO A 82 0.70 11.99 -0.15
C PRO A 82 1.66 12.92 -0.91
N LEU A 83 1.52 14.24 -0.81
CA LEU A 83 2.44 15.20 -1.42
C LEU A 83 3.80 15.19 -0.73
N ILE A 84 3.81 15.08 0.60
CA ILE A 84 5.04 14.98 1.39
C ILE A 84 5.75 13.66 1.07
N GLN A 85 5.01 12.54 1.04
CA GLN A 85 5.60 11.23 0.75
C GLN A 85 6.16 11.17 -0.68
N SER A 86 5.42 11.68 -1.67
CA SER A 86 5.90 11.74 -3.06
C SER A 86 7.20 12.54 -3.17
N ARG A 87 7.31 13.66 -2.45
CA ARG A 87 8.53 14.47 -2.41
C ARG A 87 9.70 13.71 -1.81
N LEU A 88 9.50 13.02 -0.68
CA LEU A 88 10.55 12.24 -0.02
C LEU A 88 11.08 11.11 -0.91
N ILE A 89 10.19 10.40 -1.62
CA ILE A 89 10.57 9.34 -2.55
C ILE A 89 11.43 9.90 -3.69
N ILE A 90 10.98 11.00 -4.32
CA ILE A 90 11.74 11.65 -5.40
C ILE A 90 13.12 12.10 -4.89
N GLN A 91 13.19 12.68 -3.69
CA GLN A 91 14.46 13.07 -3.08
C GLN A 91 15.38 11.87 -2.83
N GLY A 92 14.84 10.74 -2.35
CA GLY A 92 15.60 9.50 -2.17
C GLY A 92 16.19 8.98 -3.48
N LEU A 93 15.42 9.02 -4.57
CA LEU A 93 15.84 8.59 -5.91
C LEU A 93 16.84 9.54 -6.58
N VAL A 94 16.77 10.83 -6.28
CA VAL A 94 17.71 11.83 -6.81
C VAL A 94 19.04 11.82 -6.04
N ASN A 95 19.00 11.44 -4.76
CA ASN A 95 20.18 11.39 -3.89
C ASN A 95 20.81 9.99 -3.78
N SER A 96 20.36 9.03 -4.59
CA SER A 96 20.86 7.64 -4.65
C SER A 96 21.84 7.40 -5.79
#